data_AF-A0A1C5EDP9-F1
#
_entry.id   AF-A0A1C5EDP9-F1
#
_cell.length_a   1.000
_cell.length_b   1.000
_cell.length_c   1.000
_cell.angle_alpha   90.00
_cell.angle_beta   90.00
_cell.angle_gamma   90.00
#
_symmetry.space_group_name_H-M   'P 1'
#
loop_
_entity.id
_entity.type
_entity.pdbx_description
1 polymer ?
#
loop_
_entity_poly.entity_id
_entity_poly.type
_entity_poly.pdbx_seq_one_letter_code
_entity_poly.pdbx_strand_id
1 'polypeptide(L)'
;MAQLLRVQNFNVSSDGIGAGEDQTLERPFGHVEPERLFAWAGATASWPMRTDPGGSRGLDDYLTRDYARNIGAEIMGRNKFGPQRGPWHNHEWRGWWGDQPPFRTPVFVMTHHTRPSFTLSDTTFHFVASDPATVLEQAREAPGARTSDSAAEPPPSGSSSTPTSSTPCTSRSRR
;
A
#
# COMPACT_ATOMS: atom_id res chain seq x y z
N MET A 1 -23.45 -6.96 9.70
CA MET A 1 -23.42 -6.12 8.48
C MET A 1 -22.58 -6.86 7.45
N ALA A 2 -23.00 -6.96 6.18
CA ALA A 2 -22.25 -7.72 5.17
C ALA A 2 -20.89 -7.07 4.91
N GLN A 3 -19.83 -7.88 4.88
CA GLN A 3 -18.46 -7.42 4.63
C GLN A 3 -18.34 -6.90 3.20
N LEU A 4 -17.97 -5.62 3.05
CA LEU A 4 -17.91 -4.94 1.75
C LEU A 4 -16.53 -5.16 1.11
N LEU A 5 -16.53 -5.59 -0.16
CA LEU A 5 -15.38 -5.49 -1.05
C LEU A 5 -15.44 -4.14 -1.75
N ARG A 6 -14.35 -3.37 -1.72
CA ARG A 6 -14.27 -2.07 -2.43
C ARG A 6 -12.94 -1.91 -3.16
N VAL A 7 -13.01 -1.31 -4.34
CA VAL A 7 -11.86 -0.71 -5.01
C VAL A 7 -11.88 0.78 -4.67
N GLN A 8 -10.76 1.30 -4.16
CA GLN A 8 -10.64 2.69 -3.72
C GLN A 8 -9.31 3.27 -4.18
N ASN A 9 -9.27 4.59 -4.40
CA ASN A 9 -8.07 5.32 -4.81
C ASN A 9 -7.34 4.65 -6.00
N PHE A 10 -8.11 4.08 -6.93
CA PHE A 10 -7.62 3.48 -8.16
C PHE A 10 -7.60 4.54 -9.25
N ASN A 11 -6.46 4.69 -9.91
CA ASN A 11 -6.26 5.69 -10.96
C ASN A 11 -6.35 5.02 -12.32
N VAL A 12 -7.05 5.70 -13.22
CA VAL A 12 -7.17 5.29 -14.62
C VAL A 12 -7.16 6.54 -15.49
N SER A 13 -6.47 6.50 -16.62
CA SER A 13 -6.53 7.55 -17.62
C SER A 13 -7.89 7.57 -18.32
N SER A 14 -8.17 8.63 -19.10
CA SER A 14 -9.43 8.78 -19.84
C SER A 14 -9.66 7.68 -20.89
N ASP A 15 -8.59 7.07 -21.38
CA ASP A 15 -8.58 5.95 -22.32
C ASP A 15 -8.49 4.58 -21.62
N GLY A 16 -8.59 4.52 -20.28
CA GLY A 16 -8.79 3.27 -19.54
C GLY A 16 -7.51 2.59 -19.03
N ILE A 17 -6.39 3.30 -18.93
CA ILE A 17 -5.08 2.73 -18.56
C ILE A 17 -4.76 3.03 -17.09
N GLY A 18 -4.58 1.98 -16.28
CA GLY A 18 -4.14 2.10 -14.87
C GLY A 18 -2.64 1.86 -14.66
N ALA A 19 -2.00 1.14 -15.59
CA ALA A 19 -0.56 0.95 -15.68
C ALA A 19 -0.23 0.57 -17.14
N GLY A 20 0.89 1.07 -17.65
CA GLY A 20 1.36 0.76 -19.00
C GLY A 20 1.94 -0.65 -19.11
N GLU A 21 2.10 -1.08 -20.34
CA GLU A 21 2.87 -2.27 -20.70
C GLU A 21 4.36 -2.10 -20.34
N ASP A 22 5.10 -3.21 -20.29
CA ASP A 22 6.55 -3.23 -20.09
C ASP A 22 7.04 -2.59 -18.77
N GLN A 23 6.31 -2.76 -17.66
CA GLN A 23 6.79 -2.27 -16.36
C GLN A 23 8.14 -2.92 -16.00
N THR A 24 9.08 -2.10 -15.54
CA THR A 24 10.40 -2.52 -15.07
C THR A 24 10.63 -2.06 -13.62
N LEU A 25 11.82 -2.32 -13.08
CA LEU A 25 12.21 -1.81 -11.76
C LEU A 25 12.24 -0.27 -11.75
N GLU A 26 12.76 0.34 -12.82
CA GLU A 26 12.91 1.78 -13.00
C GLU A 26 11.60 2.44 -13.42
N ARG A 27 10.75 1.70 -14.16
CA ARG A 27 9.46 2.17 -14.66
C ARG A 27 8.33 1.27 -14.13
N PRO A 28 7.92 1.42 -12.86
CA PRO A 28 6.92 0.55 -12.25
C PRO A 28 5.52 0.66 -12.88
N PHE A 29 5.24 1.72 -13.64
CA PHE A 29 4.00 1.90 -14.42
C PHE A 29 4.22 1.75 -15.93
N GLY A 30 5.37 1.21 -16.34
CA GLY A 30 5.70 1.04 -17.76
C GLY A 30 5.89 2.38 -18.46
N HIS A 31 5.32 2.51 -19.67
CA HIS A 31 5.37 3.75 -20.45
C HIS A 31 4.43 4.86 -19.92
N VAL A 32 3.59 4.57 -18.92
CA VAL A 32 2.66 5.55 -18.33
C VAL A 32 3.36 6.32 -17.22
N GLU A 33 3.20 7.64 -17.22
CA GLU A 33 3.76 8.55 -16.23
C GLU A 33 2.93 8.52 -14.93
N PRO A 34 3.42 7.91 -13.84
CA PRO A 34 2.66 7.78 -12.60
C PRO A 34 2.34 9.15 -11.96
N GLU A 35 3.21 10.15 -12.12
CA GLU A 35 3.01 11.49 -11.57
C GLU A 35 1.70 12.10 -12.06
N ARG A 36 1.29 11.82 -13.30
CA ARG A 36 0.02 12.30 -13.86
C ARG A 36 -1.17 11.55 -13.26
N LEU A 37 -1.06 10.23 -13.09
CA LEU A 37 -2.10 9.41 -12.49
C LEU A 37 -2.34 9.76 -11.01
N PHE A 38 -1.26 10.06 -10.28
CA PHE A 38 -1.31 10.32 -8.84
C PHE A 38 -1.31 11.81 -8.48
N ALA A 39 -1.33 12.73 -9.46
CA ALA A 39 -1.23 14.18 -9.21
C ALA A 39 -2.24 14.70 -8.18
N TRP A 40 -3.49 14.23 -8.25
CA TRP A 40 -4.55 14.64 -7.32
C TRP A 40 -4.22 14.27 -5.87
N ALA A 41 -3.76 13.04 -5.63
CA ALA A 41 -3.43 12.54 -4.30
C ALA A 41 -2.09 13.08 -3.81
N GLY A 42 -1.08 13.15 -4.68
CA GLY A 42 0.27 13.62 -4.36
C GLY A 42 0.32 15.09 -3.92
N ALA A 43 -0.65 15.91 -4.35
CA ALA A 43 -0.79 17.30 -3.92
C ALA A 43 -1.38 17.45 -2.49
N THR A 44 -1.95 16.39 -1.93
CA THR A 44 -2.64 16.44 -0.63
C THR A 44 -1.65 16.36 0.54
N ALA A 45 -2.04 16.92 1.67
CA ALA A 45 -1.22 16.89 2.87
C ALA A 45 -1.14 15.48 3.52
N SER A 46 -2.10 14.60 3.23
CA SER A 46 -2.18 13.23 3.73
C SER A 46 -1.59 12.16 2.79
N TRP A 47 -0.93 12.53 1.69
CA TRP A 47 -0.27 11.57 0.81
C TRP A 47 0.80 10.74 1.55
N PRO A 48 0.72 9.39 1.55
CA PRO A 48 1.61 8.55 2.36
C PRO A 48 3.10 8.70 2.04
N MET A 49 3.46 9.08 0.81
CA MET A 49 4.85 9.22 0.39
C MET A 49 5.38 10.67 0.50
N ARG A 50 4.60 11.61 1.09
CA ARG A 50 5.01 13.00 1.19
C ARG A 50 6.00 13.19 2.35
N THR A 51 7.15 13.79 2.06
CA THR A 51 8.22 14.03 3.04
C THR A 51 8.25 15.47 3.55
N ASP A 52 7.83 16.44 2.73
CA ASP A 52 7.87 17.86 3.07
C ASP A 52 6.61 18.30 3.82
N PRO A 53 6.63 19.41 4.59
CA PRO A 53 5.43 20.08 5.13
C PRO A 53 4.54 20.70 4.03
N GLY A 54 3.28 21.07 4.35
CA GLY A 54 2.31 21.66 3.39
C GLY A 54 1.21 20.73 2.85
N GLY A 55 0.80 20.90 1.59
CA GLY A 55 -0.23 20.09 0.91
C GLY A 55 -1.65 20.61 1.10
N SER A 56 -2.54 20.27 0.16
CA SER A 56 -3.95 20.70 0.21
C SER A 56 -4.74 19.94 1.28
N ARG A 57 -5.80 20.56 1.81
CA ARG A 57 -6.71 20.01 2.84
C ARG A 57 -8.18 20.06 2.38
N GLY A 58 -8.45 19.47 1.23
CA GLY A 58 -9.78 19.44 0.59
C GLY A 58 -10.40 18.04 0.52
N LEU A 59 -11.31 17.86 -0.44
CA LEU A 59 -11.94 16.56 -0.70
C LEU A 59 -10.92 15.48 -1.09
N ASP A 60 -9.93 15.84 -1.91
CA ASP A 60 -8.86 14.91 -2.31
C ASP A 60 -8.04 14.43 -1.11
N ASP A 61 -7.77 15.32 -0.14
CA ASP A 61 -7.09 14.99 1.12
C ASP A 61 -7.96 14.09 2.00
N TYR A 62 -9.27 14.33 2.02
CA TYR A 62 -10.24 13.45 2.68
C TYR A 62 -10.22 12.04 2.08
N LEU A 63 -10.21 11.89 0.76
CA LEU A 63 -10.16 10.57 0.11
C LEU A 63 -8.81 9.89 0.29
N THR A 64 -7.72 10.67 0.28
CA THR A 64 -6.36 10.16 0.49
C THR A 64 -6.19 9.64 1.92
N ARG A 65 -6.61 10.40 2.94
CA ARG A 65 -6.51 9.98 4.34
C ARG A 65 -7.44 8.81 4.69
N ASP A 66 -8.58 8.68 4.02
CA ASP A 66 -9.56 7.62 4.29
C ASP A 66 -9.11 6.26 3.74
N TYR A 67 -8.05 6.22 2.93
CA TYR A 67 -7.46 5.01 2.37
C TYR A 67 -7.33 3.85 3.38
N ALA A 68 -6.79 4.09 4.57
CA ALA A 68 -6.60 3.03 5.57
C ALA A 68 -7.86 2.76 6.41
N ARG A 69 -8.90 3.59 6.30
CA ARG A 69 -10.06 3.53 7.17
C ARG A 69 -10.99 2.39 6.75
N ASN A 70 -11.27 1.51 7.70
CA ASN A 70 -12.12 0.33 7.53
C ASN A 70 -11.61 -0.67 6.48
N ILE A 71 -10.30 -0.66 6.20
CA ILE A 71 -9.62 -1.75 5.49
C ILE A 71 -9.08 -2.74 6.52
N GLY A 72 -9.39 -4.02 6.29
CA GLY A 72 -8.94 -5.15 7.11
C GLY A 72 -7.94 -6.07 6.42
N ALA A 73 -7.96 -6.11 5.09
CA ALA A 73 -7.01 -6.82 4.25
C ALA A 73 -6.97 -6.17 2.87
N GLU A 74 -5.86 -6.33 2.16
CA GLU A 74 -5.72 -5.89 0.77
C GLU A 74 -5.47 -7.08 -0.15
N ILE A 75 -6.04 -7.07 -1.35
CA ILE A 75 -5.79 -8.04 -2.40
C ILE A 75 -5.17 -7.28 -3.57
N MET A 76 -4.04 -7.77 -4.10
CA MET A 76 -3.35 -7.15 -5.22
C MET A 76 -2.79 -8.17 -6.19
N GLY A 77 -2.63 -7.75 -7.46
CA GLY A 77 -1.90 -8.53 -8.43
C GLY A 77 -0.39 -8.47 -8.21
N ARG A 78 0.32 -9.52 -8.63
CA ARG A 78 1.80 -9.59 -8.59
C ARG A 78 2.51 -8.37 -9.18
N ASN A 79 2.00 -7.83 -10.28
CA ASN A 79 2.61 -6.68 -10.96
C ASN A 79 2.55 -5.39 -10.13
N LYS A 80 1.62 -5.29 -9.16
CA LYS A 80 1.61 -4.20 -8.16
C LYS A 80 2.70 -4.42 -7.11
N PHE A 81 2.94 -5.67 -6.73
CA PHE A 81 3.91 -6.03 -5.69
C PHE A 81 5.37 -5.86 -6.13
N GLY A 82 5.69 -6.11 -7.40
CA GLY A 82 7.08 -5.97 -7.89
C GLY A 82 7.25 -6.06 -9.41
N PRO A 83 8.46 -5.76 -9.89
CA PRO A 83 8.76 -5.66 -11.33
C PRO A 83 9.01 -7.02 -11.99
N GLN A 84 9.21 -8.07 -11.21
CA GLN A 84 9.66 -9.37 -11.71
C GLN A 84 8.58 -10.06 -12.56
N ARG A 85 9.03 -10.73 -13.64
CA ARG A 85 8.19 -11.48 -14.59
C ARG A 85 8.59 -12.96 -14.58
N GLY A 86 7.63 -13.87 -14.74
CA GLY A 86 7.89 -15.31 -14.69
C GLY A 86 8.27 -15.83 -13.29
N PRO A 87 8.85 -17.03 -13.15
CA PRO A 87 9.23 -17.57 -11.83
C PRO A 87 10.13 -16.64 -11.00
N TRP A 88 10.07 -16.74 -9.68
CA TRP A 88 10.98 -16.00 -8.80
C TRP A 88 12.41 -16.50 -8.99
N HIS A 89 13.35 -15.61 -9.31
CA HIS A 89 14.78 -15.96 -9.34
C HIS A 89 15.33 -16.14 -7.92
N ASN A 90 14.89 -15.28 -7.01
CA ASN A 90 15.19 -15.32 -5.57
C ASN A 90 14.05 -14.64 -4.79
N HIS A 91 14.16 -14.59 -3.46
CA HIS A 91 13.16 -13.97 -2.57
C HIS A 91 13.64 -12.65 -1.93
N GLU A 92 14.69 -12.02 -2.49
CA GLU A 92 15.27 -10.79 -1.93
C GLU A 92 14.35 -9.58 -2.08
N TRP A 93 13.54 -9.56 -3.14
CA TRP A 93 12.55 -8.49 -3.34
C TRP A 93 11.44 -8.56 -2.29
N ARG A 94 11.33 -7.52 -1.47
CA ARG A 94 10.34 -7.40 -0.38
C ARG A 94 9.23 -6.36 -0.66
N GLY A 95 9.20 -5.76 -1.84
CA GLY A 95 8.23 -4.73 -2.24
C GLY A 95 8.85 -3.33 -2.38
N TRP A 96 8.06 -2.37 -2.86
CA TRP A 96 8.50 -0.99 -3.16
C TRP A 96 8.66 -0.10 -1.92
N TRP A 97 8.09 -0.51 -0.78
CA TRP A 97 7.79 0.38 0.34
C TRP A 97 8.79 0.31 1.51
N GLY A 98 9.97 -0.28 1.29
CA GLY A 98 10.97 -0.47 2.35
C GLY A 98 10.45 -1.36 3.49
N ASP A 99 10.95 -1.16 4.71
CA ASP A 99 10.58 -1.97 5.88
C ASP A 99 9.23 -1.59 6.52
N GLN A 100 8.60 -0.50 6.06
CA GLN A 100 7.37 0.07 6.62
C GLN A 100 6.30 0.29 5.52
N PRO A 101 5.66 -0.77 5.01
CA PRO A 101 4.61 -0.65 4.00
C PRO A 101 3.40 0.16 4.50
N PRO A 102 2.69 0.88 3.60
CA PRO A 102 1.58 1.76 3.99
C PRO A 102 0.27 1.02 4.33
N PHE A 103 0.23 -0.31 4.21
CA PHE A 103 -0.99 -1.10 4.33
C PHE A 103 -1.40 -1.34 5.78
N ARG A 104 -0.46 -1.78 6.63
CA ARG A 104 -0.70 -2.17 8.04
C ARG A 104 -1.84 -3.19 8.22
N THR A 105 -2.02 -4.04 7.20
CA THR A 105 -3.00 -5.13 7.16
C THR A 105 -2.37 -6.33 6.44
N PRO A 106 -2.94 -7.54 6.56
CA PRO A 106 -2.61 -8.63 5.66
C PRO A 106 -2.81 -8.23 4.19
N VAL A 107 -1.88 -8.62 3.33
CA VAL A 107 -1.90 -8.36 1.88
C VAL A 107 -1.80 -9.68 1.13
N PHE A 108 -2.77 -9.95 0.26
CA PHE A 108 -2.83 -11.14 -0.58
C PHE A 108 -2.38 -10.78 -1.99
N VAL A 109 -1.18 -11.22 -2.36
CA VAL A 109 -0.59 -11.06 -3.68
C VAL A 109 -1.00 -12.25 -4.54
N MET A 110 -1.90 -12.01 -5.50
CA MET A 110 -2.33 -13.00 -6.47
C MET A 110 -1.24 -13.24 -7.53
N THR A 111 -0.80 -14.48 -7.66
CA THR A 111 0.32 -14.87 -8.52
C THR A 111 0.24 -16.34 -8.91
N HIS A 112 0.66 -16.69 -10.12
CA HIS A 112 0.86 -18.09 -10.54
C HIS A 112 2.16 -18.70 -9.98
N HIS A 113 3.06 -17.86 -9.47
CA HIS A 113 4.31 -18.27 -8.84
C HIS A 113 4.21 -17.94 -7.35
N THR A 114 3.86 -18.91 -6.52
CA THR A 114 3.81 -18.71 -5.07
C THR A 114 5.22 -18.61 -4.50
N ARG A 115 5.34 -17.98 -3.34
CA ARG A 115 6.56 -17.94 -2.53
C ARG A 115 6.19 -17.87 -1.04
N PRO A 116 7.11 -18.17 -0.11
CA PRO A 116 6.84 -18.04 1.30
C PRO A 116 6.32 -16.64 1.67
N SER A 117 5.35 -16.60 2.59
CA SER A 117 4.87 -15.34 3.15
C SER A 117 5.97 -14.70 4.01
N PHE A 118 5.96 -13.37 4.11
CA PHE A 118 6.89 -12.64 4.96
C PHE A 118 6.21 -11.37 5.49
N THR A 119 6.76 -10.85 6.59
CA THR A 119 6.19 -9.70 7.31
C THR A 119 7.17 -8.53 7.30
N LEU A 120 6.65 -7.33 7.07
CA LEU A 120 7.35 -6.06 7.21
C LEU A 120 6.51 -5.15 8.10
N SER A 121 7.07 -4.78 9.26
CA SER A 121 6.31 -4.15 10.35
C SER A 121 5.00 -4.89 10.62
N ASP A 122 3.86 -4.24 10.37
CA ASP A 122 2.52 -4.76 10.69
C ASP A 122 1.84 -5.36 9.44
N THR A 123 2.55 -5.43 8.32
CA THR A 123 2.03 -5.93 7.04
C THR A 123 2.62 -7.30 6.74
N THR A 124 1.76 -8.30 6.58
CA THR A 124 2.16 -9.64 6.10
C THR A 124 1.71 -9.84 4.67
N PHE A 125 2.65 -10.18 3.78
CA PHE A 125 2.35 -10.50 2.38
C PHE A 125 2.20 -12.00 2.18
N HIS A 126 1.03 -12.42 1.71
CA HIS A 126 0.68 -13.79 1.36
C HIS A 126 0.67 -13.95 -0.17
N PHE A 127 1.35 -14.95 -0.72
CA PHE A 127 1.44 -15.19 -2.16
C PHE A 127 0.57 -16.37 -2.55
N VAL A 128 -0.57 -16.09 -3.18
CA VAL A 128 -1.64 -17.05 -3.40
C VAL A 128 -1.88 -17.30 -4.88
N ALA A 129 -2.03 -18.58 -5.23
CA ALA A 129 -2.34 -19.06 -6.58
C ALA A 129 -3.75 -19.67 -6.60
N SER A 130 -4.75 -18.83 -6.33
CA SER A 130 -6.16 -19.20 -6.30
C SER A 130 -6.99 -18.19 -7.10
N ASP A 131 -8.23 -18.55 -7.44
CA ASP A 131 -9.17 -17.64 -8.08
C ASP A 131 -9.55 -16.46 -7.15
N PRO A 132 -10.02 -15.32 -7.71
CA PRO A 132 -10.34 -14.13 -6.92
C PRO A 132 -11.36 -14.35 -5.79
N ALA A 133 -12.34 -15.24 -5.97
CA ALA A 133 -13.38 -15.45 -4.96
C ALA A 133 -12.82 -16.21 -3.76
N THR A 134 -12.00 -17.23 -4.00
CA THR A 134 -11.29 -17.94 -2.93
C THR A 134 -10.33 -17.02 -2.17
N VAL A 135 -9.58 -16.16 -2.87
CA VAL A 135 -8.68 -15.20 -2.22
C VAL A 135 -9.46 -14.18 -1.38
N LEU A 136 -10.65 -13.77 -1.84
CA LEU A 136 -11.54 -12.91 -1.06
C LEU A 136 -11.94 -13.58 0.25
N GLU A 137 -12.39 -14.84 0.25
CA GLU A 137 -12.76 -15.54 1.49
C GLU A 137 -11.55 -15.66 2.45
N GLN A 138 -10.36 -15.99 1.94
CA GLN A 138 -9.14 -16.00 2.75
C GLN A 138 -8.82 -14.63 3.37
N ALA A 139 -9.00 -13.56 2.60
CA ALA A 139 -8.78 -12.20 3.09
C ALA A 139 -9.79 -11.78 4.17
N ARG A 140 -11.00 -12.35 4.14
CA ARG A 140 -12.03 -12.11 5.16
C ARG A 140 -11.73 -12.81 6.48
N GLU A 141 -11.14 -14.00 6.42
CA GLU A 141 -10.79 -14.82 7.58
C GLU A 141 -9.43 -14.43 8.21
N ALA A 142 -8.66 -13.58 7.54
CA ALA A 142 -7.32 -13.21 7.97
C ALA A 142 -7.34 -12.51 9.36
N PRO A 143 -6.40 -12.83 10.26
CA PRO A 143 -6.27 -12.11 11.53
C PRO A 143 -6.04 -10.60 11.30
N GLY A 144 -6.83 -9.77 11.98
CA GLY A 144 -6.82 -8.31 11.76
C GLY A 144 -7.74 -7.82 10.64
N ALA A 145 -8.35 -8.73 9.87
CA ALA A 145 -9.50 -8.38 9.04
C ALA A 145 -10.61 -7.88 9.96
N ARG A 146 -10.90 -6.58 9.90
CA ARG A 146 -11.99 -5.98 10.67
C ARG A 146 -13.32 -6.52 10.16
N THR A 147 -13.81 -7.58 10.81
CA THR A 147 -15.23 -7.90 10.84
C THR A 147 -15.89 -6.79 11.65
N SER A 148 -16.97 -6.22 11.11
CA SER A 148 -17.68 -5.12 11.77
C SER A 148 -18.44 -5.63 12.98
N ASP A 149 -17.72 -5.97 14.05
CA ASP A 149 -18.24 -6.28 15.39
C ASP A 149 -17.26 -5.74 16.44
N SER A 150 -17.12 -4.42 16.47
CA SER A 150 -16.76 -3.70 17.69
C SER A 150 -17.32 -2.30 17.61
N ALA A 151 -18.24 -2.05 18.55
CA ALA A 151 -18.75 -0.74 18.86
C ALA A 151 -17.60 0.26 18.99
N ALA A 152 -17.83 1.46 18.48
CA ALA A 152 -16.93 2.58 18.62
C ALA A 152 -16.55 2.79 20.09
N GLU A 153 -15.30 2.52 20.45
CA GLU A 153 -14.71 3.05 21.67
C GLU A 153 -14.02 4.38 21.32
N PRO A 154 -14.29 5.48 22.03
CA PRO A 154 -13.69 6.77 21.72
C PRO A 154 -12.18 6.76 22.01
N PRO A 155 -11.38 7.57 21.29
CA PRO A 155 -9.94 7.60 21.50
C PRO A 155 -9.61 8.07 22.93
N PRO A 156 -8.64 7.44 23.62
CA PRO A 156 -8.16 7.97 24.89
C PRO A 156 -7.46 9.32 24.66
N SER A 157 -7.88 10.29 25.45
CA SER A 157 -7.24 11.59 25.67
C SER A 157 -5.75 11.40 26.03
N GLY A 158 -4.89 12.20 25.40
CA GLY A 158 -3.46 11.95 25.36
C GLY A 158 -2.67 12.06 26.67
N SER A 159 -1.40 11.68 26.57
CA SER A 159 -0.33 12.23 27.40
C SER A 159 0.93 12.35 26.54
N SER A 160 1.60 13.48 26.76
CA SER A 160 2.86 13.87 26.14
C SER A 160 4.02 13.00 26.61
N SER A 161 4.85 12.56 25.66
CA SER A 161 6.24 12.24 25.94
C SER A 161 7.06 12.35 24.65
N THR A 162 7.84 13.41 24.55
CA THR A 162 9.01 13.50 23.68
C THR A 162 10.00 12.38 24.01
N PRO A 163 10.61 11.78 22.99
CA PRO A 163 12.03 11.53 23.03
C PRO A 163 12.72 12.30 21.90
N THR A 164 13.59 13.21 22.31
CA THR A 164 14.67 13.73 21.49
C THR A 164 15.57 12.56 21.08
N SER A 165 15.63 12.22 19.78
CA SER A 165 16.81 11.61 19.21
C SER A 165 17.08 12.19 17.82
N SER A 166 17.93 13.19 17.81
CA SER A 166 18.78 13.51 16.68
C SER A 166 19.59 12.28 16.29
N THR A 167 19.51 11.81 15.06
CA THR A 167 20.60 11.04 14.44
C THR A 167 20.76 11.46 12.98
N PRO A 168 21.98 11.84 12.56
CA PRO A 168 22.26 12.40 11.25
C PRO A 168 22.61 11.30 10.24
N CYS A 169 22.38 11.53 8.94
CA CYS A 169 23.31 11.00 7.94
C CYS A 169 23.55 12.02 6.82
N THR A 170 24.46 12.94 7.14
CA THR A 170 25.34 13.64 6.21
C THR A 170 26.15 12.67 5.37
N SER A 171 26.20 12.85 4.05
CA SER A 171 27.41 12.61 3.27
C SER A 171 28.17 13.92 3.13
N ARG A 172 29.33 14.00 3.79
CA ARG A 172 30.31 15.06 3.57
C ARG A 172 31.26 14.61 2.45
N SER A 173 31.36 15.39 1.39
CA SER A 173 32.56 15.47 0.55
C SER A 173 32.89 16.95 0.35
N ARG A 174 34.16 17.28 0.58
CA ARG A 174 34.73 18.62 0.55
C ARG A 174 34.80 19.13 -0.90
N ARG A 175 34.18 20.26 -1.19
CA ARG A 175 34.78 21.61 -1.32
C ARG A 175 33.68 22.63 -1.48
#